data_AF-A0A4P6PFU8-F1
#
_entry.id   AF-A0A4P6PFU8-F1
#
_cell.length_a   1.000
_cell.length_b   1.000
_cell.length_c   1.000
_cell.angle_alpha   90.00
_cell.angle_beta   90.00
_cell.angle_gamma   90.00
#
_symmetry.space_group_name_H-M   'P 1'
#
loop_
_entity.id
_entity.type
_entity.pdbx_description
1 polymer ?
#
loop_
_entity_poly.entity_id
_entity_poly.type
_entity_poly.pdbx_seq_one_letter_code
_entity_poly.pdbx_strand_id
1 'polypeptide(L)'
;MASEINRIRDQFQSGLWPQFVEHIELENLRSWKQQGVNFKFPVTAVVGENGTGKSTLLKALACAYENPVDVKKSKRLLDHPLCSLARC
;
A
#
# COMPACT_ATOMS: atom_id res chain seq x y z
N MET A 1 26.38 -9.90 -2.59
CA MET A 1 25.00 -9.78 -2.09
C MET A 1 24.57 -8.34 -1.81
N ALA A 2 25.44 -7.45 -1.30
CA ALA A 2 25.07 -6.05 -1.05
C ALA A 2 24.91 -5.17 -2.33
N SER A 3 25.44 -5.60 -3.47
CA SER A 3 25.44 -4.83 -4.73
C SER A 3 24.03 -4.54 -5.26
N GLU A 4 23.12 -5.52 -5.23
CA GLU A 4 21.76 -5.35 -5.75
C GLU A 4 20.91 -4.42 -4.88
N ILE A 5 21.08 -4.47 -3.56
CA ILE A 5 20.35 -3.61 -2.62
C ILE A 5 20.75 -2.14 -2.82
N ASN A 6 22.03 -1.88 -3.07
CA ASN A 6 22.52 -0.52 -3.35
C ASN A 6 21.94 0.01 -4.68
N ARG A 7 21.87 -0.82 -5.73
CA ARG A 7 21.26 -0.41 -7.01
C ARG A 7 19.80 -0.01 -6.85
N ILE A 8 19.04 -0.77 -6.06
CA ILE A 8 17.64 -0.48 -5.76
C ILE A 8 17.51 0.84 -4.98
N ARG A 9 18.41 1.08 -4.01
CA ARG A 9 18.45 2.33 -3.25
C ARG A 9 18.73 3.53 -4.16
N ASP A 10 19.71 3.41 -5.05
CA ASP A 10 20.10 4.50 -5.97
C ASP A 10 18.95 4.82 -6.94
N GLN A 11 18.28 3.79 -7.47
CA GLN A 11 17.10 3.96 -8.32
C GLN A 11 15.94 4.66 -7.60
N PHE A 12 15.72 4.31 -6.33
CA PHE A 12 14.71 4.97 -5.50
C PHE A 12 15.05 6.44 -5.24
N GLN A 13 16.31 6.74 -4.91
CA GLN A 13 16.78 8.13 -4.72
C GLN A 13 16.72 8.95 -6.00
N SER A 14 16.94 8.34 -7.16
CA SER A 14 16.80 9.00 -8.46
C SER A 14 15.35 9.28 -8.89
N GLY A 15 14.35 8.89 -8.09
CA GLY A 15 12.94 9.17 -8.37
C GLY A 15 12.38 8.42 -9.59
N LEU A 16 13.02 7.31 -10.00
CA LEU A 16 12.61 6.52 -11.17
C LEU A 16 11.31 5.72 -10.95
N TRP A 17 10.67 5.86 -9.78
CA TRP A 17 9.50 5.10 -9.34
C TRP A 17 8.29 6.04 -9.27
N PRO A 18 7.54 6.23 -10.37
CA PRO A 18 6.45 7.21 -10.43
C PRO A 18 5.23 6.82 -9.58
N GLN A 19 5.09 5.54 -9.24
CA GLN A 19 4.01 5.01 -8.41
C GLN A 19 4.62 4.26 -7.23
N PHE A 20 4.94 5.01 -6.17
CA PHE A 20 5.47 4.47 -4.92
C PHE A 20 4.54 4.85 -3.77
N VAL A 21 4.21 3.87 -2.94
CA VAL A 21 3.41 4.10 -1.73
C VAL A 21 4.37 4.47 -0.60
N GLU A 22 4.37 5.75 -0.20
CA GLU A 22 5.19 6.23 0.92
C GLU A 22 4.56 5.92 2.27
N HIS A 23 3.24 6.06 2.36
CA HIS A 23 2.50 5.90 3.60
C HIS A 23 1.14 5.27 3.36
N ILE A 24 0.72 4.41 4.29
CA ILE A 24 -0.66 3.94 4.38
C ILE A 24 -1.15 4.06 5.81
N GLU A 25 -2.33 4.64 5.96
CA GLU A 25 -3.06 4.70 7.21
C GLU A 25 -4.37 3.93 7.03
N LEU A 26 -4.66 3.01 7.94
CA LEU A 26 -5.93 2.29 7.94
C LEU A 26 -6.76 2.69 9.15
N GLU A 27 -7.97 3.13 8.88
CA GLU A 27 -8.98 3.43 9.88
C GLU A 27 -10.10 2.39 9.85
N ASN A 28 -10.67 2.09 11.03
CA ASN A 28 -11.84 1.21 11.20
C ASN A 28 -11.71 -0.22 10.64
N LEU A 29 -10.50 -0.76 10.53
CA LEU A 29 -10.25 -2.11 10.02
C LEU A 29 -9.92 -3.12 11.15
N ARG A 30 -10.95 -3.82 11.65
CA ARG A 30 -10.88 -4.82 12.73
C ARG A 30 -10.10 -4.37 13.98
N SER A 31 -8.79 -4.63 14.02
CA SER A 31 -7.88 -4.37 15.14
C SER A 31 -6.92 -3.21 14.87
N TRP A 32 -6.97 -2.58 13.70
CA TRP A 32 -6.19 -1.39 13.37
C TRP A 32 -6.96 -0.15 13.84
N LYS A 33 -6.47 0.46 14.92
CA LYS A 33 -6.96 1.73 15.45
C LYS A 33 -5.94 2.81 15.08
N GLN A 34 -6.16 3.49 13.95
CA GLN A 34 -5.31 4.61 13.49
C GLN A 34 -3.82 4.26 13.49
N GLN A 35 -3.52 3.11 12.89
CA GLN A 35 -2.14 2.67 12.71
C GLN A 35 -1.72 2.94 11.28
N GLY A 36 -0.68 3.75 11.14
CA GLY A 36 -0.04 4.05 9.88
C GLY A 36 1.29 3.33 9.73
N VAL A 37 1.57 2.83 8.53
CA VAL A 37 2.87 2.25 8.18
C VAL A 37 3.55 3.15 7.17
N ASN A 38 4.82 3.48 7.40
CA ASN A 38 5.63 4.31 6.51
C ASN A 38 6.68 3.43 5.81
N PHE A 39 6.67 3.43 4.48
CA PHE A 39 7.55 2.66 3.62
C PHE A 39 8.78 3.51 3.25
N LYS A 40 9.82 3.45 4.09
CA LYS A 40 11.06 4.22 3.88
C LYS A 40 12.02 3.60 2.87
N PHE A 41 11.77 2.35 2.47
CA PHE A 41 12.62 1.61 1.54
C PHE A 41 11.75 0.87 0.52
N PRO A 42 12.17 0.79 -0.76
CA PRO A 42 11.42 0.12 -1.83
C PRO A 42 11.09 -1.36 -1.54
N VAL A 43 11.83 -2.00 -0.64
CA VAL A 43 11.55 -3.36 -0.17
C VAL A 43 11.24 -3.32 1.32
N THR A 44 9.99 -3.55 1.69
CA THR A 44 9.55 -3.60 3.09
C THR A 44 8.96 -4.98 3.40
N ALA A 45 9.46 -5.62 4.46
CA ALA A 45 8.93 -6.89 4.93
C ALA A 45 7.86 -6.65 6.01
N VAL A 46 6.63 -7.12 5.77
CA VAL A 46 5.53 -7.06 6.74
C VAL A 46 5.43 -8.41 7.46
N VAL A 47 5.78 -8.43 8.74
CA VAL A 47 5.76 -9.62 9.59
C VAL A 47 4.80 -9.45 10.77
N GLY A 48 4.32 -10.57 11.32
CA GLY A 48 3.41 -10.56 12.46
C GLY A 48 2.66 -11.89 12.59
N GLU A 49 1.95 -12.06 13.70
CA GLU A 49 1.17 -13.28 13.98
C GLU A 49 0.02 -13.49 12.97
N ASN A 50 -0.43 -14.73 12.83
CA ASN A 50 -1.59 -15.03 11.98
C ASN A 50 -2.85 -14.42 12.58
N GLY A 51 -3.62 -13.71 11.76
CA GLY A 51 -4.84 -13.01 12.21
C GLY A 51 -4.66 -11.52 12.53
N THR A 52 -3.44 -10.98 12.56
CA THR A 52 -3.18 -9.56 12.86
C THR A 52 -3.52 -8.57 11.73
N GLY A 53 -4.02 -9.08 10.60
CA GLY A 53 -4.44 -8.24 9.48
C GLY A 53 -3.36 -7.97 8.42
N LYS A 54 -2.25 -8.71 8.37
CA LYS A 54 -1.24 -8.57 7.30
C LYS A 54 -1.84 -8.64 5.88
N SER A 55 -2.68 -9.64 5.62
CA SER A 55 -3.39 -9.76 4.33
C SER A 55 -4.43 -8.67 4.13
N THR A 56 -4.95 -8.09 5.21
CA THR A 56 -5.87 -6.94 5.16
C THR A 56 -5.13 -5.68 4.75
N LEU A 57 -3.92 -5.45 5.29
CA LEU A 57 -3.04 -4.36 4.87
C LEU A 57 -2.67 -4.47 3.38
N LEU A 58 -2.25 -5.65 2.93
CA LEU A 58 -1.94 -5.89 1.51
C LEU A 58 -3.14 -5.66 0.59
N LYS A 59 -4.35 -6.05 1.02
CA LYS A 59 -5.58 -5.78 0.27
C LYS A 59 -5.90 -4.29 0.22
N ALA A 60 -5.74 -3.57 1.32
CA ALA A 60 -5.97 -2.13 1.35
C ALA A 60 -4.99 -1.39 0.45
N LEU A 61 -3.71 -1.77 0.46
CA LEU A 61 -2.70 -1.27 -0.49
C LEU A 61 -3.12 -1.54 -1.95
N ALA A 62 -3.59 -2.75 -2.25
CA ALA A 62 -4.04 -3.09 -3.59
C ALA A 62 -5.30 -2.31 -4.01
N CYS A 63 -6.19 -1.97 -3.08
CA CYS A 63 -7.36 -1.13 -3.34
C CYS A 63 -7.00 0.34 -3.56
N ALA A 64 -6.04 0.87 -2.81
CA ALA A 64 -5.57 2.25 -2.96
C ALA A 64 -4.74 2.46 -4.24
N TYR A 65 -4.17 1.38 -4.78
CA TYR A 65 -3.40 1.43 -6.02
C TYR A 65 -4.32 1.51 -7.25
N GLU A 66 -4.60 2.72 -7.71
CA GLU A 66 -5.35 2.92 -8.95
C GLU A 66 -4.49 2.65 -10.18
N ASN A 67 -4.90 1.66 -10.98
CA ASN A 67 -4.27 1.39 -12.26
C ASN A 67 -4.96 2.26 -13.33
N PRO A 68 -4.24 3.12 -14.07
CA PRO A 68 -4.84 4.01 -15.07
C PRO A 68 -5.51 3.25 -16.24
N VAL A 69 -5.29 1.94 -16.36
CA VAL A 69 -5.93 1.08 -17.36
C VAL A 69 -7.37 0.70 -16.98
N ASP A 70 -7.76 0.83 -15.70
CA ASP A 70 -9.03 0.33 -15.16
C ASP A 70 -10.05 1.44 -14.79
N VAL A 71 -9.86 2.67 -15.29
CA VAL A 71 -10.74 3.84 -15.04
C VAL A 71 -12.21 3.56 -15.40
N LYS A 72 -12.49 2.57 -16.27
CA LYS A 72 -13.87 2.17 -16.62
C LYS A 72 -14.56 1.29 -15.56
N LYS A 73 -13.83 0.68 -14.63
CA LYS A 73 -14.36 -0.23 -13.59
C LYS A 73 -14.50 0.44 -12.21
N SER A 74 -13.72 1.50 -11.96
CA SER A 74 -13.71 2.24 -10.67
C SER A 74 -15.09 2.80 -10.28
N LYS A 75 -15.92 3.22 -11.24
CA LYS A 75 -17.29 3.69 -10.95
C LYS A 75 -18.23 2.64 -10.32
N ARG A 76 -17.95 1.33 -10.39
CA ARG A 76 -18.79 0.30 -9.74
C ARG A 76 -18.32 -0.11 -8.34
N LEU A 77 -17.07 0.16 -7.99
CA LEU A 77 -16.49 -0.22 -6.68
C LEU A 77 -16.56 0.90 -5.64
N LEU A 78 -16.73 2.15 -6.10
CA LEU A 78 -17.02 3.30 -5.24
C LEU A 78 -18.42 3.25 -4.58
N ASP A 79 -19.34 2.43 -5.11
CA ASP A 79 -20.68 2.23 -4.52
C ASP A 79 -20.71 1.17 -3.41
N HIS A 80 -19.58 0.49 -3.14
CA HIS A 80 -19.51 -0.51 -2.06
C HIS A 80 -19.13 0.20 -0.73
N PRO A 81 -19.87 -0.01 0.37
CA PRO A 81 -19.67 0.71 1.65
C PRO A 81 -18.30 0.46 2.33
N LEU A 82 -17.45 -0.39 1.75
CA LEU A 82 -16.08 -0.63 2.21
C LEU A 82 -15.05 0.31 1.57
N CYS A 83 -15.38 0.97 0.45
CA CYS A 83 -14.46 1.83 -0.29
C CYS A 83 -14.56 3.32 0.12
N SER A 84 -15.68 3.75 0.72
CA SER A 84 -15.85 5.13 1.22
C SER A 84 -14.89 5.49 2.36
N LEU A 85 -14.25 4.48 2.96
CA LEU A 85 -13.33 4.59 4.08
C LEU A 85 -11.85 4.57 3.66
N ALA A 86 -11.57 4.26 2.39
CA ALA A 86 -10.22 4.25 1.81
C ALA A 86 -10.06 5.45 0.85
N ARG A 87 -10.45 6.65 1.30
CA ARG A 87 -10.01 7.89 0.66
C ARG A 87 -8.58 8.15 1.10
N CYS A 88 -7.62 7.82 0.22
CA CYS A 88 -6.35 8.53 0.20
C CYS A 88 -6.56 9.97 -0.30
#